data_AF-A0A067H186-F1
#
_entry.id   AF-A0A067H186-F1
#
_cell.length_a   1.000
_cell.length_b   1.000
_cell.length_c   1.000
_cell.angle_alpha   90.00
_cell.angle_beta   90.00
_cell.angle_gamma   90.00
#
_symmetry.space_group_name_H-M   'P 1'
#
loop_
_entity.id
_entity.type
_entity.pdbx_description
1 polymer ?
#
loop_
_entity_poly.entity_id
_entity_poly.type
_entity_poly.pdbx_seq_one_letter_code
_entity_poly.pdbx_strand_id
1 'polypeptide(L)'
;GHELVLHILYHLQSLMISSSNENSSYAAAVYEKLLLAVAKSLLDTFPASDKSFSRLLGEVPVLPDSVLQLLGNLCSSAVFDLHGKEVRDGERVTQGLGAVWSLILGRPYYRQACLDIALKSAAHSQDEIRAKAIRLVSNKLYQLSYITENIEQYATNMMLSAVNQHSSNLECSQSDSADLKAEGEVGSQETSISGSQVSEPGTFEMDSVKGGQPISHSLSTISFPEAQRLTSLFFALCTKKPRLLQLIFDKYVQAPKSVKQAFHRHIPILIRALGSSCSELLHIISDPPQGSENLLTLVLQILTQETTPSSDLIATVKHLYETKLK
;
A
#
# COMPACT_ATOMS: atom_id res chain seq x y z
N GLY A 1 25.91 4.29 -31.28
CA GLY A 1 25.56 4.91 -29.99
C GLY A 1 25.61 3.88 -28.88
N HIS A 2 24.56 3.06 -28.77
CA HIS A 2 24.38 2.05 -27.72
C HIS A 2 25.59 1.12 -27.50
N GLU A 3 26.07 0.45 -28.55
CA GLU A 3 27.24 -0.47 -28.47
C GLU A 3 28.51 0.23 -27.94
N LEU A 4 28.72 1.49 -28.32
CA LEU A 4 29.86 2.27 -27.85
C LEU A 4 29.74 2.58 -26.36
N VAL A 5 28.55 2.97 -25.90
CA VAL A 5 28.29 3.21 -24.48
C VAL A 5 28.54 1.94 -23.67
N LEU A 6 28.02 0.78 -24.14
CA LEU A 6 28.27 -0.49 -23.48
C LEU A 6 29.76 -0.81 -23.44
N HIS A 7 30.48 -0.69 -24.55
CA HIS A 7 31.91 -0.95 -24.58
C HIS A 7 32.68 -0.12 -23.55
N ILE A 8 32.34 1.18 -23.42
CA ILE A 8 32.92 2.06 -22.40
C ILE A 8 32.55 1.59 -20.99
N LEU A 9 31.29 1.23 -20.73
CA LEU A 9 30.84 0.77 -19.40
C LEU A 9 31.51 -0.55 -19.00
N TYR A 10 31.66 -1.51 -19.92
CA TYR A 10 32.40 -2.75 -19.68
C TYR A 10 33.89 -2.51 -19.44
N HIS A 11 34.50 -1.56 -20.17
CA HIS A 11 35.89 -1.18 -19.96
C HIS A 11 36.09 -0.54 -18.57
N LEU A 12 35.23 0.40 -18.18
CA LEU A 12 35.28 1.04 -16.87
C LEU A 12 35.09 0.01 -15.74
N GLN A 13 34.17 -0.94 -15.89
CA GLN A 13 34.01 -2.03 -14.93
C GLN A 13 35.26 -2.91 -14.82
N SER A 14 35.91 -3.23 -15.95
CA SER A 14 37.17 -3.99 -15.95
C SER A 14 38.29 -3.24 -15.20
N LEU A 15 38.38 -1.91 -15.39
CA LEU A 15 39.32 -1.06 -14.66
C LEU A 15 39.02 -1.01 -13.16
N MET A 16 37.74 -0.99 -12.75
CA MET A 16 37.36 -1.07 -11.34
C MET A 16 37.84 -2.38 -10.69
N ILE A 17 37.71 -3.50 -11.40
CA ILE A 17 38.12 -4.82 -10.88
C ILE A 17 39.66 -4.96 -10.84
N SER A 18 40.36 -4.29 -11.76
CA SER A 18 41.80 -4.50 -11.97
C SER A 18 42.73 -3.48 -11.29
N SER A 19 42.19 -2.38 -10.73
CA SER A 19 43.00 -1.25 -10.22
C SER A 19 43.10 -1.21 -8.69
N SER A 20 44.17 -0.59 -8.18
CA SER A 20 44.35 -0.31 -6.74
C SER A 20 43.26 0.63 -6.20
N ASN A 21 43.01 0.59 -4.88
CA ASN A 21 41.84 1.20 -4.23
C ASN A 21 41.50 2.65 -4.67
N GLU A 22 42.49 3.52 -4.91
CA GLU A 22 42.22 4.92 -5.30
C GLU A 22 41.71 5.05 -6.74
N ASN A 23 42.32 4.33 -7.69
CA ASN A 23 41.88 4.32 -9.09
C ASN A 23 40.55 3.58 -9.28
N SER A 24 40.28 2.58 -8.44
CA SER A 24 39.00 1.88 -8.42
C SER A 24 37.85 2.81 -8.02
N SER A 25 38.07 3.70 -7.05
CA SER A 25 37.06 4.67 -6.61
C SER A 25 36.73 5.69 -7.70
N TYR A 26 37.75 6.21 -8.39
CA TYR A 26 37.54 7.15 -9.51
C TYR A 26 36.80 6.48 -10.67
N ALA A 27 37.21 5.27 -11.08
CA ALA A 27 36.54 4.55 -12.16
C ALA A 27 35.07 4.24 -11.83
N ALA A 28 34.75 3.91 -10.57
CA ALA A 28 33.38 3.72 -10.11
C ALA A 28 32.53 4.99 -10.23
N ALA A 29 33.06 6.14 -9.80
CA ALA A 29 32.36 7.41 -9.88
C ALA A 29 32.09 7.83 -11.35
N VAL A 30 33.07 7.61 -12.24
CA VAL A 30 32.92 7.89 -13.68
C VAL A 30 31.90 6.95 -14.32
N TYR A 31 31.94 5.66 -13.99
CA TYR A 31 30.96 4.66 -14.44
C TYR A 31 29.55 5.09 -14.07
N GLU A 32 29.32 5.39 -12.79
CA GLU A 32 28.01 5.78 -12.28
C GLU A 32 27.50 7.07 -12.95
N LYS A 33 28.35 8.10 -13.03
CA LYS A 33 27.99 9.38 -13.66
C LYS A 33 27.65 9.21 -15.13
N LEU A 34 28.43 8.41 -15.87
CA LEU A 34 28.20 8.16 -17.29
C LEU A 34 26.88 7.40 -17.50
N LEU A 35 26.69 6.29 -16.79
CA LEU A 35 25.48 5.48 -16.91
C LEU A 35 24.23 6.30 -16.58
N LEU A 36 24.27 7.07 -15.49
CA LEU A 36 23.16 7.91 -15.08
C LEU A 36 22.88 9.05 -16.07
N ALA A 37 23.92 9.67 -16.64
CA ALA A 37 23.77 10.70 -17.67
C ALA A 37 23.15 10.13 -18.96
N VAL A 38 23.61 8.97 -19.43
CA VAL A 38 23.04 8.30 -20.61
C VAL A 38 21.60 7.89 -20.32
N ALA A 39 21.32 7.29 -19.17
CA ALA A 39 19.98 6.85 -18.79
C ALA A 39 18.98 8.02 -18.77
N LYS A 40 19.36 9.17 -18.17
CA LYS A 40 18.54 10.39 -18.20
C LYS A 40 18.35 10.93 -19.61
N SER A 41 19.43 11.03 -20.38
CA SER A 41 19.36 11.50 -21.77
C SER A 41 18.44 10.63 -22.64
N LEU A 42 18.43 9.30 -22.43
CA LEU A 42 17.49 8.41 -23.12
C LEU A 42 16.03 8.71 -22.74
N LEU A 43 15.74 8.96 -21.47
CA LEU A 43 14.41 9.31 -21.01
C LEU A 43 13.96 10.67 -21.56
N ASP A 44 14.85 11.65 -21.60
CA ASP A 44 14.53 13.00 -22.08
C ASP A 44 14.37 13.06 -23.60
N THR A 45 15.16 12.28 -24.35
CA THR A 45 15.21 12.34 -25.81
C THR A 45 14.15 11.45 -26.48
N PHE A 46 13.89 10.27 -25.93
CA PHE A 46 13.01 9.29 -26.56
C PHE A 46 11.62 9.25 -25.89
N PRO A 47 10.55 8.94 -26.66
CA PRO A 47 9.21 8.79 -26.11
C PRO A 47 9.10 7.60 -25.14
N ALA A 48 8.04 7.57 -24.33
CA ALA A 48 7.81 6.52 -23.34
C ALA A 48 7.64 5.10 -23.94
N SER A 49 7.30 5.00 -25.22
CA SER A 49 7.19 3.73 -25.96
C SER A 49 8.55 3.10 -26.31
N ASP A 50 9.63 3.88 -26.20
CA ASP A 50 10.96 3.43 -26.58
C ASP A 50 11.56 2.45 -25.58
N LYS A 51 12.25 1.43 -26.10
CA LYS A 51 12.84 0.34 -25.30
C LYS A 51 14.32 0.53 -25.02
N SER A 52 14.95 1.60 -25.47
CA SER A 52 16.39 1.83 -25.33
C SER A 52 16.79 1.93 -23.85
N PHE A 53 15.95 2.58 -23.03
CA PHE A 53 16.20 2.67 -21.59
C PHE A 53 16.18 1.29 -20.92
N SER A 54 15.15 0.48 -21.15
CA SER A 54 15.06 -0.87 -20.56
C SER A 54 16.14 -1.81 -21.10
N ARG A 55 16.49 -1.68 -22.39
CA ARG A 55 17.57 -2.41 -23.04
C ARG A 55 18.93 -2.07 -22.40
N LEU A 56 19.22 -0.78 -22.19
CA LEU A 56 20.45 -0.34 -21.53
C LEU A 56 20.58 -0.97 -20.14
N LEU A 57 19.56 -0.84 -19.29
CA LEU A 57 19.60 -1.42 -17.94
C LEU A 57 19.73 -2.96 -17.96
N GLY A 58 19.20 -3.60 -18.99
CA GLY A 58 19.31 -5.04 -19.21
C GLY A 58 20.72 -5.50 -19.61
N GLU A 59 21.53 -4.67 -20.25
CA GLU A 59 22.81 -5.05 -20.88
C GLU A 59 24.05 -4.55 -20.13
N VAL A 60 23.94 -3.54 -19.27
CA VAL A 60 25.08 -2.98 -18.50
C VAL A 60 25.66 -3.95 -17.45
N PRO A 61 26.96 -3.94 -17.15
CA PRO A 61 27.53 -4.94 -16.25
C PRO A 61 26.98 -4.85 -14.82
N VAL A 62 26.97 -3.65 -14.23
CA VAL A 62 26.51 -3.39 -12.86
C VAL A 62 25.51 -2.23 -12.86
N LEU A 63 24.44 -2.34 -12.09
CA LEU A 63 23.50 -1.24 -11.84
C LEU A 63 23.84 -0.57 -10.50
N PRO A 64 24.31 0.70 -10.50
CA PRO A 64 24.48 1.48 -9.29
C PRO A 64 23.14 1.84 -8.64
N ASP A 65 23.16 2.10 -7.33
CA ASP A 65 21.95 2.46 -6.57
C ASP A 65 21.29 3.75 -7.08
N SER A 66 22.06 4.71 -7.58
CA SER A 66 21.52 5.94 -8.19
C SER A 66 20.68 5.68 -9.43
N VAL A 67 20.99 4.65 -10.21
CA VAL A 67 20.22 4.24 -11.39
C VAL A 67 18.94 3.51 -10.98
N LEU A 68 19.00 2.69 -9.92
CA LEU A 68 17.80 2.09 -9.32
C LEU A 68 16.90 3.16 -8.69
N GLN A 69 17.47 4.21 -8.10
CA GLN A 69 16.73 5.36 -7.59
C GLN A 69 16.07 6.14 -8.75
N LEU A 70 16.78 6.36 -9.86
CA LEU A 70 16.19 6.96 -11.07
C LEU A 70 15.02 6.11 -11.60
N LEU A 71 15.16 4.78 -11.61
CA LEU A 71 14.09 3.86 -12.01
C LEU A 71 12.90 3.93 -11.05
N GLY A 72 13.14 3.98 -9.75
CA GLY A 72 12.10 4.14 -8.73
C GLY A 72 11.36 5.46 -8.86
N ASN A 73 12.09 6.54 -9.14
CA ASN A 73 11.51 7.85 -9.43
C ASN A 73 10.64 7.76 -10.69
N LEU A 74 11.12 7.15 -11.78
CA LEU A 74 10.34 6.96 -13.01
C LEU A 74 9.04 6.18 -12.77
N CYS A 75 9.06 5.16 -11.90
CA CYS A 75 7.87 4.40 -11.51
C CYS A 75 6.91 5.17 -10.58
N SER A 76 7.38 6.28 -10.00
CA SER A 76 6.63 7.12 -9.06
C SER A 76 6.36 8.53 -9.62
N SER A 77 6.85 8.82 -10.83
CA SER A 77 7.05 10.20 -11.28
C SER A 77 5.75 10.87 -11.67
N ALA A 78 5.34 11.80 -10.83
CA ALA A 78 5.02 13.16 -11.23
C ALA A 78 6.29 13.79 -11.85
N VAL A 79 6.42 13.83 -13.19
CA VAL A 79 7.49 14.58 -13.86
C VAL A 79 7.12 16.07 -13.81
N PHE A 80 8.05 16.94 -13.44
CA PHE A 80 7.87 18.38 -13.59
C PHE A 80 8.51 18.81 -14.91
N ASP A 81 7.75 19.52 -15.75
CA ASP A 81 8.30 20.09 -16.99
C ASP A 81 9.31 21.22 -16.69
N LEU A 82 9.98 21.71 -17.74
CA LEU A 82 10.91 22.86 -17.68
C LEU A 82 10.26 24.16 -17.16
N HIS A 83 8.92 24.19 -17.05
CA HIS A 83 8.14 25.30 -16.50
C HIS A 83 7.65 25.03 -15.07
N GLY A 84 8.11 23.95 -14.41
CA GLY A 84 7.74 23.60 -13.05
C GLY A 84 6.31 23.07 -12.90
N LYS A 85 5.64 22.70 -13.99
CA LYS A 85 4.29 22.14 -13.99
C LYS A 85 4.37 20.61 -13.99
N GLU A 86 3.62 20.00 -13.09
CA GLU A 86 3.50 18.55 -12.96
C GLU A 86 2.86 17.95 -14.23
N VAL A 87 3.68 17.48 -15.16
CA VAL A 87 3.23 16.70 -16.32
C VAL A 87 3.23 15.23 -15.90
N ARG A 88 2.04 14.77 -15.49
CA ARG A 88 1.78 13.39 -15.08
C ARG A 88 1.83 12.48 -16.31
N ASP A 89 2.97 11.87 -16.56
CA ASP A 89 3.15 10.96 -17.69
C ASP A 89 2.93 9.50 -17.27
N GLY A 90 1.67 9.05 -17.34
CA GLY A 90 1.29 7.66 -17.07
C GLY A 90 1.93 6.65 -18.04
N GLU A 91 2.45 7.10 -19.19
CA GLU A 91 3.21 6.28 -20.12
C GLU A 91 4.64 6.06 -19.61
N ARG A 92 5.29 7.08 -19.05
CA ARG A 92 6.61 6.96 -18.40
C ARG A 92 6.60 6.03 -17.20
N VAL A 93 5.54 6.08 -16.39
CA VAL A 93 5.33 5.11 -15.31
C VAL A 93 5.24 3.69 -15.88
N THR A 94 4.56 3.51 -17.01
CA THR A 94 4.46 2.21 -17.68
C THR A 94 5.82 1.77 -18.24
N GLN A 95 6.62 2.69 -18.79
CA GLN A 95 7.99 2.44 -19.26
C GLN A 95 8.89 1.99 -18.11
N GLY A 96 8.85 2.69 -16.96
CA GLY A 96 9.62 2.34 -15.75
C GLY A 96 9.22 0.97 -15.20
N LEU A 97 7.93 0.71 -15.04
CA LEU A 97 7.42 -0.59 -14.60
C LEU A 97 7.80 -1.71 -15.59
N GLY A 98 7.82 -1.42 -16.89
CA GLY A 98 8.31 -2.34 -17.92
C GLY A 98 9.81 -2.65 -17.79
N ALA A 99 10.64 -1.66 -17.48
CA ALA A 99 12.06 -1.86 -17.21
C ALA A 99 12.29 -2.68 -15.93
N VAL A 100 11.56 -2.40 -14.84
CA VAL A 100 11.57 -3.19 -13.60
C VAL A 100 11.25 -4.66 -13.87
N TRP A 101 10.20 -4.94 -14.65
CA TRP A 101 9.85 -6.30 -15.07
C TRP A 101 11.00 -6.99 -15.82
N SER A 102 11.58 -6.33 -16.82
CA SER A 102 12.70 -6.89 -17.59
C SER A 102 13.91 -7.20 -16.73
N LEU A 103 14.22 -6.36 -15.74
CA LEU A 103 15.32 -6.58 -14.80
C LEU A 103 15.06 -7.77 -13.88
N ILE A 104 13.82 -7.94 -13.38
CA ILE A 104 13.45 -9.08 -12.54
C ILE A 104 13.62 -10.40 -13.31
N LEU A 105 13.25 -10.43 -14.59
CA LEU A 105 13.43 -11.61 -15.43
C LEU A 105 14.90 -11.89 -15.73
N GLY A 106 15.63 -10.86 -16.19
CA GLY A 106 16.97 -11.02 -16.75
C GLY A 106 18.10 -11.06 -15.72
N ARG A 107 17.92 -10.54 -14.51
CA ARG A 107 19.04 -10.29 -13.57
C ARG A 107 18.73 -10.71 -12.14
N PRO A 108 19.14 -11.93 -11.71
CA PRO A 108 18.87 -12.44 -10.37
C PRO A 108 19.30 -11.53 -9.22
N TYR A 109 20.47 -10.89 -9.33
CA TYR A 109 21.06 -10.05 -8.28
C TYR A 109 20.18 -8.83 -7.93
N TYR A 110 19.49 -8.24 -8.92
CA TYR A 110 18.69 -7.03 -8.71
C TYR A 110 17.20 -7.32 -8.48
N ARG A 111 16.79 -8.60 -8.45
CA ARG A 111 15.38 -9.00 -8.35
C ARG A 111 14.68 -8.40 -7.14
N GLN A 112 15.32 -8.46 -5.97
CA GLN A 112 14.71 -7.96 -4.74
C GLN A 112 14.56 -6.44 -4.78
N ALA A 113 15.61 -5.70 -5.13
CA ALA A 113 15.55 -4.24 -5.24
C ALA A 113 14.50 -3.78 -6.28
N CYS A 114 14.40 -4.46 -7.41
CA CYS A 114 13.40 -4.18 -8.44
C CYS A 114 11.98 -4.54 -7.98
N LEU A 115 11.82 -5.66 -7.25
CA LEU A 115 10.55 -6.03 -6.64
C LEU A 115 10.09 -4.98 -5.63
N ASP A 116 11.01 -4.49 -4.78
CA ASP A 116 10.72 -3.45 -3.80
C ASP A 116 10.26 -2.15 -4.48
N ILE A 117 10.85 -1.78 -5.61
CA ILE A 117 10.38 -0.64 -6.43
C ILE A 117 8.93 -0.87 -6.90
N ALA A 118 8.63 -2.03 -7.49
CA ALA A 118 7.28 -2.35 -7.95
C ALA A 118 6.25 -2.35 -6.82
N LEU A 119 6.62 -2.90 -5.65
CA LEU A 119 5.76 -2.97 -4.46
C LEU A 119 5.51 -1.58 -3.84
N LYS A 120 6.54 -0.71 -3.79
CA LYS A 120 6.39 0.69 -3.38
C LYS A 120 5.47 1.44 -4.33
N SER A 121 5.61 1.25 -5.65
CA SER A 121 4.69 1.83 -6.64
C SER A 121 3.26 1.28 -6.52
N ALA A 122 3.08 0.02 -6.12
CA ALA A 122 1.77 -0.59 -5.84
C ALA A 122 1.12 -0.09 -4.53
N ALA A 123 1.85 0.66 -3.70
CA ALA A 123 1.35 1.36 -2.53
C ALA A 123 1.41 2.89 -2.70
N HIS A 124 1.54 3.39 -3.93
CA HIS A 124 1.67 4.83 -4.19
C HIS A 124 0.36 5.58 -3.92
N SER A 125 0.47 6.85 -3.51
CA SER A 125 -0.68 7.72 -3.21
C SER A 125 -1.59 7.94 -4.41
N GLN A 126 -1.00 8.01 -5.61
CA GLN A 126 -1.73 8.20 -6.86
C GLN A 126 -2.35 6.92 -7.40
N ASP A 127 -3.66 6.95 -7.65
CA ASP A 127 -4.47 5.81 -8.08
C ASP A 127 -4.02 5.24 -9.42
N GLU A 128 -3.66 6.08 -10.39
CA GLU A 128 -3.24 5.63 -11.73
C GLU A 128 -1.92 4.85 -11.68
N ILE A 129 -0.93 5.37 -10.94
CA ILE A 129 0.37 4.74 -10.72
C ILE A 129 0.18 3.41 -9.99
N ARG A 130 -0.58 3.47 -8.90
CA ARG A 130 -0.90 2.31 -8.07
C ARG A 130 -1.58 1.21 -8.88
N ALA A 131 -2.60 1.54 -9.68
CA ALA A 131 -3.31 0.58 -10.51
C ALA A 131 -2.39 -0.09 -11.55
N LYS A 132 -1.51 0.67 -12.21
CA LYS A 132 -0.53 0.12 -13.17
C LYS A 132 0.46 -0.82 -12.49
N ALA A 133 0.98 -0.44 -11.33
CA ALA A 133 1.91 -1.26 -10.55
C ALA A 133 1.25 -2.52 -9.99
N ILE A 134 0.04 -2.41 -9.41
CA ILE A 134 -0.75 -3.57 -8.95
C ILE A 134 -1.01 -4.52 -10.12
N ARG A 135 -1.33 -4.01 -11.31
CA ARG A 135 -1.53 -4.85 -12.51
C ARG A 135 -0.26 -5.60 -12.89
N LEU A 136 0.92 -4.95 -12.83
CA LEU A 136 2.20 -5.63 -13.06
C LEU A 136 2.43 -6.73 -12.01
N VAL A 137 2.28 -6.39 -10.72
CA VAL A 137 2.53 -7.29 -9.59
C VAL A 137 1.60 -8.50 -9.63
N SER A 138 0.29 -8.27 -9.68
CA SER A 138 -0.73 -9.33 -9.63
C SER A 138 -0.79 -10.19 -10.89
N ASN A 139 -0.60 -9.63 -12.09
CA ASN A 139 -0.77 -10.41 -13.33
C ASN A 139 0.51 -11.00 -13.88
N LYS A 140 1.67 -10.37 -13.67
CA LYS A 140 2.95 -10.84 -14.24
C LYS A 140 3.89 -11.38 -13.16
N LEU A 141 4.19 -10.59 -12.14
CA LEU A 141 5.15 -10.98 -11.11
C LEU A 141 4.64 -12.13 -10.24
N TYR A 142 3.35 -12.16 -9.92
CA TYR A 142 2.76 -13.22 -9.10
C TYR A 142 2.80 -14.62 -9.75
N GLN A 143 3.00 -14.70 -11.07
CA GLN A 143 3.19 -15.95 -11.80
C GLN A 143 4.59 -16.56 -11.57
N LEU A 144 5.53 -15.79 -11.01
CA LEU A 144 6.90 -16.22 -10.75
C LEU A 144 6.99 -16.76 -9.32
N SER A 145 7.07 -18.08 -9.18
CA SER A 145 7.02 -18.79 -7.89
C SER A 145 8.02 -18.29 -6.84
N TYR A 146 9.22 -17.86 -7.27
CA TYR A 146 10.29 -17.42 -6.38
C TYR A 146 10.07 -16.02 -5.77
N ILE A 147 9.09 -15.24 -6.22
CA ILE A 147 8.74 -13.93 -5.62
C ILE A 147 7.32 -13.89 -5.05
N THR A 148 6.51 -14.92 -5.28
CA THR A 148 5.12 -14.99 -4.82
C THR A 148 5.00 -14.78 -3.31
N GLU A 149 5.84 -15.45 -2.51
CA GLU A 149 5.83 -15.34 -1.05
C GLU A 149 6.14 -13.91 -0.58
N ASN A 150 7.17 -13.27 -1.15
CA ASN A 150 7.54 -11.89 -0.81
C ASN A 150 6.41 -10.90 -1.14
N ILE A 151 5.70 -11.12 -2.25
CA ILE A 151 4.55 -10.30 -2.66
C ILE A 151 3.39 -10.49 -1.67
N GLU A 152 3.06 -11.73 -1.30
CA GLU A 152 2.00 -12.04 -0.33
C GLU A 152 2.31 -11.44 1.05
N GLN A 153 3.55 -11.58 1.52
CA GLN A 153 3.99 -11.05 2.80
C GLN A 153 3.91 -9.52 2.83
N TYR A 154 4.39 -8.84 1.78
CA TYR A 154 4.29 -7.39 1.68
C TYR A 154 2.84 -6.91 1.68
N ALA A 155 1.98 -7.52 0.86
CA ALA A 155 0.57 -7.14 0.77
C ALA A 155 -0.18 -7.39 2.09
N THR A 156 0.10 -8.51 2.75
CA THR A 156 -0.45 -8.85 4.07
C THR A 156 -0.03 -7.82 5.11
N ASN A 157 1.27 -7.52 5.19
CA ASN A 157 1.81 -6.53 6.13
C ASN A 157 1.18 -5.15 5.92
N MET A 158 0.98 -4.75 4.67
CA MET A 158 0.35 -3.46 4.36
C MET A 158 -1.11 -3.40 4.81
N MET A 159 -1.91 -4.42 4.51
CA MET A 159 -3.29 -4.50 4.99
C MET A 159 -3.36 -4.53 6.52
N LEU A 160 -2.52 -5.36 7.17
CA LEU A 160 -2.49 -5.46 8.63
C LEU A 160 -2.05 -4.15 9.28
N SER A 161 -1.11 -3.40 8.68
CA SER A 161 -0.73 -2.08 9.18
C SER A 161 -1.91 -1.10 9.19
N ALA A 162 -2.81 -1.19 8.20
CA ALA A 162 -4.03 -0.38 8.16
C ALA A 162 -5.04 -0.79 9.25
N VAL A 163 -5.18 -2.10 9.49
CA VAL A 163 -6.07 -2.68 10.50
C VAL A 163 -5.58 -2.35 11.91
N ASN A 164 -4.27 -2.49 12.17
CA ASN A 164 -3.68 -2.41 13.50
C ASN A 164 -3.38 -0.99 14.00
N GLN A 165 -3.50 0.05 13.15
CA GLN A 165 -3.35 1.45 13.60
C GLN A 165 -4.36 1.85 14.69
N HIS A 166 -5.36 1.02 14.96
CA HIS A 166 -6.33 1.20 16.04
C HIS A 166 -6.04 0.35 17.29
N SER A 167 -5.28 -0.76 17.19
CA SER A 167 -5.02 -1.71 18.28
C SER A 167 -3.79 -1.38 19.12
N SER A 168 -2.77 -0.73 18.54
CA SER A 168 -1.58 -0.27 19.29
C SER A 168 -1.90 0.77 20.39
N ASN A 169 -3.11 1.33 20.38
CA ASN A 169 -3.55 2.36 21.33
C ASN A 169 -4.53 1.83 22.38
N LEU A 170 -4.95 0.56 22.31
CA LEU A 170 -5.85 -0.04 23.30
C LEU A 170 -5.10 -0.80 24.41
N GLU A 171 -3.86 -1.23 24.15
CA GLU A 171 -3.06 -2.03 25.09
C GLU A 171 -2.15 -1.23 26.05
N CYS A 172 -2.21 0.12 26.03
CA CYS A 172 -1.36 0.97 26.91
C CYS A 172 -2.11 1.58 28.12
N SER A 173 -3.35 1.16 28.41
CA SER A 173 -4.16 1.75 29.49
C SER A 173 -4.67 0.75 30.53
N GLN A 174 -4.13 -0.48 30.60
CA GLN A 174 -4.50 -1.45 31.63
C GLN A 174 -3.29 -2.15 32.26
N SER A 175 -2.45 -1.37 32.94
CA SER A 175 -1.62 -1.77 34.08
C SER A 175 -1.17 -0.47 34.74
N ASP A 176 -1.69 -0.06 35.90
CA ASP A 176 -1.28 -0.64 37.18
C ASP A 176 -2.31 -0.45 38.31
N SER A 177 -2.52 -1.57 39.01
CA SER A 177 -2.65 -1.79 40.47
C SER A 177 -3.72 -1.11 41.32
N ALA A 178 -4.35 -1.98 42.11
CA ALA A 178 -5.32 -1.77 43.16
C ALA A 178 -4.74 -1.25 44.50
N ASP A 179 -5.67 -0.70 45.28
CA ASP A 179 -5.78 -0.59 46.75
C ASP A 179 -4.84 0.33 47.56
N LEU A 180 -5.45 1.26 48.33
CA LEU A 180 -5.57 1.20 49.80
C LEU A 180 -6.60 2.23 50.37
N LYS A 181 -7.22 1.84 51.49
CA LYS A 181 -8.42 2.34 52.22
C LYS A 181 -8.26 3.64 53.04
N ALA A 182 -9.43 4.23 53.40
CA ALA A 182 -9.93 4.65 54.74
C ALA A 182 -10.63 6.04 54.71
N GLU A 183 -11.96 6.13 54.78
CA GLU A 183 -12.87 6.29 55.96
C GLU A 183 -13.18 7.75 56.39
N GLY A 184 -14.47 8.02 56.68
CA GLY A 184 -15.01 9.23 57.37
C GLY A 184 -15.99 10.06 56.51
N GLU A 185 -17.29 9.76 56.46
CA GLU A 185 -18.39 10.23 57.34
C GLU A 185 -19.05 11.60 57.00
N VAL A 186 -20.35 11.51 56.68
CA VAL A 186 -21.50 12.35 57.11
C VAL A 186 -21.77 13.75 56.47
N GLY A 187 -23.04 13.92 56.06
CA GLY A 187 -23.81 15.18 56.15
C GLY A 187 -24.11 15.86 54.80
N SER A 188 -25.26 15.61 54.15
CA SER A 188 -26.56 16.28 54.35
C SER A 188 -26.67 17.72 53.81
N GLN A 189 -27.66 17.91 52.92
CA GLN A 189 -28.40 19.15 52.58
C GLN A 189 -27.63 20.25 51.83
N GLU A 190 -28.21 21.16 51.04
CA GLU A 190 -29.47 21.38 50.30
C GLU A 190 -29.22 22.69 49.51
N THR A 191 -29.99 22.94 48.44
CA THR A 191 -30.30 24.28 47.84
C THR A 191 -29.10 25.12 47.30
N SER A 192 -29.19 26.03 46.32
CA SER A 192 -30.28 26.84 45.77
C SER A 192 -29.79 27.64 44.53
N ILE A 193 -30.75 27.99 43.67
CA ILE A 193 -30.90 29.26 42.90
C ILE A 193 -29.96 29.58 41.71
N SER A 194 -30.49 29.30 40.51
CA SER A 194 -30.89 30.24 39.44
C SER A 194 -30.21 31.62 39.30
N GLY A 195 -29.81 31.99 38.08
CA GLY A 195 -29.55 33.38 37.70
C GLY A 195 -29.14 33.57 36.24
N SER A 196 -29.97 34.26 35.47
CA SER A 196 -29.95 34.43 34.01
C SER A 196 -29.12 35.64 33.51
N GLN A 197 -28.57 35.49 32.29
CA GLN A 197 -28.57 36.44 31.16
C GLN A 197 -27.68 37.73 31.15
N VAL A 198 -26.85 37.81 30.08
CA VAL A 198 -26.61 38.93 29.14
C VAL A 198 -25.69 40.10 29.55
N SER A 199 -24.56 40.27 28.82
CA SER A 199 -24.21 41.44 27.97
C SER A 199 -22.71 41.47 27.59
N GLU A 200 -22.40 41.62 26.29
CA GLU A 200 -21.19 42.27 25.72
C GLU A 200 -21.34 43.82 25.83
N PRO A 201 -20.32 44.72 25.64
CA PRO A 201 -19.25 44.68 24.60
C PRO A 201 -17.88 45.37 24.91
N GLY A 202 -16.91 45.29 23.98
CA GLY A 202 -15.94 46.37 23.71
C GLY A 202 -14.42 46.13 23.88
N THR A 203 -13.77 45.69 22.80
CA THR A 203 -12.50 46.13 22.15
C THR A 203 -11.20 46.57 22.91
N PHE A 204 -10.08 46.02 22.39
CA PHE A 204 -8.67 46.51 22.29
C PHE A 204 -7.55 45.92 23.19
N GLU A 205 -6.65 45.20 22.48
CA GLU A 205 -5.17 45.11 22.54
C GLU A 205 -4.38 44.65 23.80
N MET A 206 -3.75 43.46 23.63
CA MET A 206 -2.30 43.15 23.79
C MET A 206 -1.64 43.37 25.16
N ASP A 207 -1.36 42.30 25.92
CA ASP A 207 -0.05 41.61 25.94
C ASP A 207 0.11 40.58 27.08
N SER A 208 0.80 39.48 26.74
CA SER A 208 1.64 38.59 27.58
C SER A 208 1.09 37.69 28.72
N VAL A 209 1.15 36.37 28.39
CA VAL A 209 1.73 35.25 29.16
C VAL A 209 0.87 34.48 30.19
N LYS A 210 0.92 33.15 29.99
CA LYS A 210 0.54 32.02 30.86
C LYS A 210 -0.94 31.61 30.85
N GLY A 211 -1.27 30.73 29.91
CA GLY A 211 -2.41 29.83 30.00
C GLY A 211 -2.03 28.51 29.33
N GLY A 212 -1.80 27.46 30.13
CA GLY A 212 -1.60 26.12 29.61
C GLY A 212 -2.90 25.57 29.05
N GLN A 213 -2.82 24.94 27.87
CA GLN A 213 -3.81 23.98 27.35
C GLN A 213 -3.33 23.46 25.98
N PRO A 214 -3.81 22.29 25.57
CA PRO A 214 -3.52 20.97 26.12
C PRO A 214 -2.60 20.22 25.17
N ILE A 215 -1.96 19.16 25.65
CA ILE A 215 -1.31 18.18 24.78
C ILE A 215 -2.39 17.55 23.91
N SER A 216 -2.58 18.08 22.70
CA SER A 216 -3.35 17.44 21.66
C SER A 216 -2.54 16.26 21.14
N HIS A 217 -2.64 15.12 21.84
CA HIS A 217 -2.38 13.82 21.24
C HIS A 217 -3.43 13.65 20.12
N SER A 218 -3.12 14.16 18.94
CA SER A 218 -3.91 13.99 17.73
C SER A 218 -3.99 12.51 17.41
N LEU A 219 -5.12 11.90 17.76
CA LEU A 219 -5.53 10.57 17.35
C LEU A 219 -5.47 10.50 15.82
N SER A 220 -4.38 9.97 15.26
CA SER A 220 -4.27 9.77 13.81
C SER A 220 -5.13 8.58 13.39
N THR A 221 -6.43 8.78 13.30
CA THR A 221 -7.34 7.82 12.68
C THR A 221 -6.99 7.73 11.20
N ILE A 222 -6.69 6.52 10.71
CA ILE A 222 -6.37 6.30 9.30
C ILE A 222 -7.49 6.82 8.39
N SER A 223 -7.13 7.64 7.41
CA SER A 223 -8.09 8.19 6.45
C SER A 223 -8.58 7.11 5.47
N PHE A 224 -9.77 7.29 4.88
CA PHE A 224 -10.30 6.34 3.89
C PHE A 224 -9.38 6.16 2.66
N PRO A 225 -8.81 7.22 2.04
CA PRO A 225 -7.88 7.06 0.92
C PRO A 225 -6.62 6.29 1.29
N GLU A 226 -6.11 6.52 2.51
CA GLU A 226 -4.95 5.80 3.03
C GLU A 226 -5.28 4.32 3.25
N ALA A 227 -6.42 4.02 3.86
CA ALA A 227 -6.88 2.64 4.03
C ALA A 227 -7.02 1.93 2.67
N GLN A 228 -7.66 2.56 1.68
CA GLN A 228 -7.80 2.00 0.34
C GLN A 228 -6.44 1.74 -0.32
N ARG A 229 -5.47 2.66 -0.17
CA ARG A 229 -4.12 2.49 -0.70
C ARG A 229 -3.44 1.25 -0.13
N LEU A 230 -3.47 1.08 1.19
CA LEU A 230 -2.80 -0.02 1.88
C LEU A 230 -3.47 -1.39 1.64
N THR A 231 -4.76 -1.41 1.30
CA THR A 231 -5.51 -2.65 1.05
C THR A 231 -5.52 -3.08 -0.42
N SER A 232 -5.30 -2.15 -1.36
CA SER A 232 -5.51 -2.36 -2.80
C SER A 232 -4.75 -3.57 -3.36
N LEU A 233 -3.47 -3.73 -3.02
CA LEU A 233 -2.65 -4.82 -3.54
C LEU A 233 -3.15 -6.18 -3.02
N PHE A 234 -3.46 -6.30 -1.73
CA PHE A 234 -3.92 -7.54 -1.13
C PHE A 234 -5.21 -8.04 -1.78
N PHE A 235 -6.18 -7.14 -1.99
CA PHE A 235 -7.43 -7.48 -2.68
C PHE A 235 -7.20 -7.92 -4.14
N ALA A 236 -6.23 -7.32 -4.84
CA ALA A 236 -5.88 -7.77 -6.19
C ALA A 236 -5.31 -9.19 -6.19
N LEU A 237 -4.50 -9.56 -5.20
CA LEU A 237 -3.95 -10.92 -5.07
C LEU A 237 -5.01 -11.97 -4.75
N CYS A 238 -6.09 -11.60 -4.05
CA CYS A 238 -7.20 -12.52 -3.76
C CYS A 238 -7.87 -13.06 -5.03
N THR A 239 -7.84 -12.31 -6.15
CA THR A 239 -8.32 -12.80 -7.45
C THR A 239 -7.43 -13.91 -8.04
N LYS A 240 -6.16 -14.00 -7.60
CA LYS A 240 -5.20 -15.00 -8.06
C LYS A 240 -5.13 -16.20 -7.13
N LYS A 241 -5.33 -15.97 -5.83
CA LYS A 241 -5.30 -16.99 -4.78
C LYS A 241 -6.49 -16.77 -3.83
N PRO A 242 -7.67 -17.39 -4.13
CA PRO A 242 -8.90 -17.17 -3.36
C PRO A 242 -8.79 -17.50 -1.88
N ARG A 243 -7.85 -18.37 -1.48
CA ARG A 243 -7.58 -18.68 -0.05
C ARG A 243 -7.23 -17.45 0.80
N LEU A 244 -6.69 -16.39 0.19
CA LEU A 244 -6.38 -15.13 0.88
C LEU A 244 -7.66 -14.40 1.34
N LEU A 245 -8.83 -14.73 0.77
CA LEU A 245 -10.11 -14.14 1.13
C LEU A 245 -10.49 -14.39 2.59
N GLN A 246 -10.11 -15.53 3.16
CA GLN A 246 -10.40 -15.86 4.56
C GLN A 246 -9.80 -14.80 5.50
N LEU A 247 -8.57 -14.37 5.22
CA LEU A 247 -7.90 -13.33 6.02
C LEU A 247 -8.63 -11.98 5.96
N ILE A 248 -9.31 -11.66 4.85
CA ILE A 248 -10.13 -10.44 4.74
C ILE A 248 -11.26 -10.49 5.74
N PHE A 249 -12.00 -11.60 5.79
CA PHE A 249 -13.13 -11.75 6.72
C PHE A 249 -12.68 -11.77 8.17
N ASP A 250 -11.59 -12.47 8.48
CA ASP A 250 -11.03 -12.54 9.84
C ASP A 250 -10.60 -11.14 10.33
N LYS A 251 -9.93 -10.36 9.48
CA LYS A 251 -9.45 -9.02 9.84
C LYS A 251 -10.52 -7.93 9.73
N TYR A 252 -11.58 -8.17 8.96
CA TYR A 252 -12.69 -7.22 8.84
C TYR A 252 -13.32 -6.90 10.19
N VAL A 253 -13.50 -7.89 11.07
CA VAL A 253 -14.14 -7.71 12.37
C VAL A 253 -13.41 -6.65 13.21
N GLN A 254 -12.09 -6.75 13.26
CA GLN A 254 -11.19 -5.88 14.04
C GLN A 254 -10.82 -4.57 13.33
N ALA A 255 -11.16 -4.42 12.04
CA ALA A 255 -10.77 -3.27 11.25
C ALA A 255 -11.47 -1.97 11.69
N PRO A 256 -10.76 -0.82 11.66
CA PRO A 256 -11.37 0.49 11.90
C PRO A 256 -12.35 0.87 10.79
N LYS A 257 -13.23 1.83 11.06
CA LYS A 257 -14.33 2.22 10.16
C LYS A 257 -13.86 2.55 8.73
N SER A 258 -12.78 3.30 8.58
CA SER A 258 -12.20 3.67 7.28
C SER A 258 -11.65 2.46 6.50
N VAL A 259 -11.08 1.47 7.19
CA VAL A 259 -10.62 0.22 6.57
C VAL A 259 -11.81 -0.67 6.19
N LYS A 260 -12.84 -0.75 7.03
CA LYS A 260 -14.11 -1.44 6.68
C LYS A 260 -14.73 -0.84 5.42
N GLN A 261 -14.74 0.49 5.28
CA GLN A 261 -15.19 1.18 4.07
C GLN A 261 -14.31 0.83 2.85
N ALA A 262 -12.98 0.79 3.01
CA ALA A 262 -12.08 0.39 1.93
C ALA A 262 -12.34 -1.07 1.49
N PHE A 263 -12.58 -1.99 2.43
CA PHE A 263 -12.93 -3.38 2.12
C PHE A 263 -14.23 -3.43 1.32
N HIS A 264 -15.26 -2.72 1.77
CA HIS A 264 -16.55 -2.63 1.07
C HIS A 264 -16.41 -2.09 -0.36
N ARG A 265 -15.43 -1.22 -0.62
CA ARG A 265 -15.14 -0.72 -1.97
C ARG A 265 -14.49 -1.77 -2.87
N HIS A 266 -13.65 -2.64 -2.32
CA HIS A 266 -12.94 -3.66 -3.09
C HIS A 266 -13.73 -4.96 -3.30
N ILE A 267 -14.59 -5.34 -2.36
CA ILE A 267 -15.36 -6.60 -2.39
C ILE A 267 -16.18 -6.77 -3.69
N PRO A 268 -16.94 -5.77 -4.19
CA PRO A 268 -17.69 -5.92 -5.44
C PRO A 268 -16.83 -6.32 -6.63
N ILE A 269 -15.61 -5.78 -6.72
CA ILE A 269 -14.68 -6.09 -7.81
C ILE A 269 -14.15 -7.52 -7.64
N LEU A 270 -13.78 -7.90 -6.41
CA LEU A 270 -13.24 -9.21 -6.09
C LEU A 270 -14.27 -10.33 -6.32
N ILE A 271 -15.48 -10.20 -5.78
CA ILE A 271 -16.52 -11.23 -5.87
C ILE A 271 -16.95 -11.46 -7.32
N ARG A 272 -17.11 -10.38 -8.11
CA ARG A 272 -17.41 -10.52 -9.54
C ARG A 272 -16.29 -11.23 -10.31
N ALA A 273 -15.03 -11.01 -9.93
CA ALA A 273 -13.89 -11.69 -10.56
C ALA A 273 -13.77 -13.18 -10.15
N LEU A 274 -14.14 -13.53 -8.92
CA LEU A 274 -14.12 -14.92 -8.44
C LEU A 274 -15.30 -15.75 -8.95
N GLY A 275 -16.47 -15.13 -9.10
CA GLY A 275 -17.71 -15.80 -9.50
C GLY A 275 -18.38 -16.61 -8.38
N SER A 276 -19.60 -17.09 -8.65
CA SER A 276 -20.47 -17.77 -7.68
C SER A 276 -20.10 -19.23 -7.39
N SER A 277 -19.19 -19.82 -8.18
CA SER A 277 -18.71 -21.19 -8.02
C SER A 277 -17.39 -21.29 -7.23
N CYS A 278 -16.90 -20.18 -6.67
CA CYS A 278 -15.65 -20.18 -5.92
C CYS A 278 -15.80 -20.94 -4.59
N SER A 279 -15.10 -22.06 -4.44
CA SER A 279 -15.17 -22.94 -3.26
C SER A 279 -14.83 -22.23 -1.96
N GLU A 280 -13.76 -21.43 -1.97
CA GLU A 280 -13.30 -20.67 -0.81
C GLU A 280 -14.33 -19.63 -0.38
N LEU A 281 -15.04 -19.03 -1.33
CA LEU A 281 -16.11 -18.08 -1.05
C LEU A 281 -17.31 -18.78 -0.40
N LEU A 282 -17.72 -19.93 -0.93
CA LEU A 282 -18.81 -20.73 -0.36
C LEU A 282 -18.47 -21.22 1.05
N HIS A 283 -17.22 -21.65 1.28
CA HIS A 283 -16.77 -22.05 2.61
C HIS A 283 -16.90 -20.92 3.64
N ILE A 284 -16.50 -19.69 3.29
CA ILE A 284 -16.64 -18.52 4.17
C ILE A 284 -18.11 -18.16 4.42
N ILE A 285 -18.98 -18.34 3.42
CA ILE A 285 -20.42 -18.09 3.58
C ILE A 285 -21.06 -19.12 4.53
N SER A 286 -20.62 -20.38 4.51
CA SER A 286 -21.12 -21.43 5.41
C SER A 286 -20.79 -21.16 6.88
N ASP A 287 -19.58 -20.69 7.18
CA ASP A 287 -19.15 -20.38 8.56
C ASP A 287 -18.43 -19.01 8.61
N PRO A 288 -19.18 -17.91 8.57
CA PRO A 288 -18.62 -16.57 8.56
C PRO A 288 -18.10 -16.18 9.96
N PRO A 289 -16.97 -15.45 10.06
CA PRO A 289 -16.51 -14.91 11.33
C PRO A 289 -17.58 -14.01 11.98
N GLN A 290 -17.77 -14.16 13.29
CA GLN A 290 -18.73 -13.35 14.05
C GLN A 290 -18.37 -11.85 13.94
N GLY A 291 -19.35 -10.98 13.62
CA GLY A 291 -19.11 -9.56 13.38
C GLY A 291 -18.83 -9.20 11.91
N SER A 292 -18.87 -10.16 10.99
CA SER A 292 -18.69 -9.96 9.55
C SER A 292 -20.01 -9.84 8.76
N GLU A 293 -21.15 -9.71 9.43
CA GLU A 293 -22.51 -9.79 8.85
C GLU A 293 -22.73 -8.75 7.75
N ASN A 294 -22.21 -7.53 7.95
CA ASN A 294 -22.28 -6.47 6.95
C ASN A 294 -21.50 -6.80 5.67
N LEU A 295 -20.33 -7.43 5.82
CA LEU A 295 -19.51 -7.86 4.69
C LEU A 295 -20.16 -9.04 3.96
N LEU A 296 -20.68 -10.00 4.72
CA LEU A 296 -21.39 -11.17 4.21
C LEU A 296 -22.65 -10.77 3.45
N THR A 297 -23.44 -9.84 3.98
CA THR A 297 -24.64 -9.31 3.32
C THR A 297 -24.29 -8.69 1.97
N LEU A 298 -23.22 -7.90 1.92
CA LEU A 298 -22.73 -7.32 0.67
C LEU A 298 -22.33 -8.41 -0.34
N VAL A 299 -21.61 -9.45 0.10
CA VAL A 299 -21.24 -10.57 -0.77
C VAL A 299 -22.47 -11.29 -1.33
N LEU A 300 -23.44 -11.63 -0.48
CA LEU A 300 -24.67 -12.30 -0.89
C LEU A 300 -25.48 -11.43 -1.85
N GLN A 301 -25.56 -10.12 -1.61
CA GLN A 301 -26.19 -9.18 -2.53
C GLN A 301 -25.52 -9.24 -3.90
N ILE A 302 -24.19 -9.15 -3.98
CA ILE A 302 -23.45 -9.20 -5.26
C ILE A 302 -23.70 -10.51 -6.00
N LEU A 303 -23.68 -11.65 -5.31
CA LEU A 303 -23.87 -12.97 -5.92
C LEU A 303 -25.30 -13.22 -6.42
N THR A 304 -26.29 -12.45 -5.92
CA THR A 304 -27.71 -12.63 -6.24
C THR A 304 -28.26 -11.55 -7.18
N GLN A 305 -27.52 -10.47 -7.44
CA GLN A 305 -28.05 -9.27 -8.10
C GLN A 305 -28.30 -9.44 -9.62
N GLU A 306 -27.47 -10.21 -10.32
CA GLU A 306 -27.47 -10.25 -11.81
C GLU A 306 -27.56 -11.68 -12.39
N THR A 307 -27.57 -12.71 -11.55
CA THR A 307 -27.57 -14.11 -11.97
C THR A 307 -28.45 -14.96 -11.08
N THR A 308 -29.12 -15.97 -11.65
CA THR A 308 -29.78 -17.00 -10.84
C THR A 308 -28.73 -17.66 -9.93
N PRO A 309 -28.94 -17.68 -8.61
CA PRO A 309 -27.96 -18.22 -7.67
C PRO A 309 -27.71 -19.70 -7.97
N SER A 310 -26.45 -20.12 -7.87
CA SER A 310 -26.07 -21.52 -8.09
C SER A 310 -26.71 -22.42 -7.03
N SER A 311 -26.92 -23.70 -7.37
CA SER A 311 -27.41 -24.70 -6.42
C SER A 311 -26.56 -24.75 -5.15
N ASP A 312 -25.24 -24.60 -5.33
CA ASP A 312 -24.25 -24.69 -4.25
C ASP A 312 -24.37 -23.48 -3.32
N LEU A 313 -24.58 -22.28 -3.88
CA LEU A 313 -24.84 -21.07 -3.09
C LEU A 313 -26.13 -21.20 -2.28
N ILE A 314 -27.21 -21.72 -2.90
CA ILE A 314 -28.49 -21.94 -2.20
C ILE A 314 -28.31 -22.93 -1.04
N ALA A 315 -27.61 -24.04 -1.27
CA ALA A 315 -27.34 -25.04 -0.23
C ALA A 315 -26.52 -24.45 0.92
N THR A 316 -25.49 -23.67 0.59
CA THR A 316 -24.62 -22.97 1.56
C THR A 316 -25.41 -21.98 2.41
N VAL A 317 -26.26 -21.15 1.79
CA VAL A 317 -27.08 -20.16 2.53
C VAL A 317 -28.14 -20.83 3.40
N LYS A 318 -28.73 -21.95 2.94
CA LYS A 318 -29.64 -22.76 3.78
C LYS A 318 -28.91 -23.30 5.01
N HIS A 319 -27.70 -23.84 4.81
CA HIS A 319 -26.88 -24.34 5.92
C HIS A 319 -26.53 -23.23 6.92
N LEU A 320 -26.13 -22.05 6.44
CA LEU A 320 -25.89 -20.87 7.29
C LEU A 320 -27.14 -20.51 8.11
N TYR A 321 -28.31 -20.50 7.48
CA TYR A 321 -29.57 -20.17 8.15
C TYR A 321 -29.89 -21.18 9.26
N GLU A 322 -29.74 -22.46 8.99
CA GLU A 322 -30.03 -23.54 9.94
C GLU A 322 -29.06 -23.59 11.13
N THR A 323 -27.82 -23.14 10.95
CA THR A 323 -26.75 -23.26 11.96
C THR A 323 -26.51 -22.00 12.79
N LYS A 324 -26.75 -20.81 12.24
CA LYS A 324 -26.36 -19.53 12.88
C LYS A 324 -27.50 -18.53 13.05
N LEU A 325 -28.62 -18.69 12.35
CA LEU A 325 -29.72 -17.71 12.34
C LEU A 325 -31.06 -18.27 12.87
N LYS A 326 -31.07 -19.55 13.26
CA LYS A 326 -32.22 -20.24 13.86
C LYS A 326 -32.07 -20.35 15.37
#